data_AF-A0AA41S3J2-F1
#
_entry.id   AF-A0AA41S3J2-F1
#
_cell.length_a   1.000
_cell.length_b   1.000
_cell.length_c   1.000
_cell.angle_alpha   90.00
_cell.angle_beta   90.00
_cell.angle_gamma   90.00
#
_symmetry.space_group_name_H-M   'P 1'
#
loop_
_entity.id
_entity.type
_entity.pdbx_description
1 polymer ?
#
loop_
_entity_poly.entity_id
_entity_poly.type
_entity_poly.pdbx_seq_one_letter_code
_entity_poly.pdbx_strand_id
1 'polypeptide(L)'
;MEACTSFRASSRDTNLVDDDTTHYGIVQQILELDYGDFTEVLFNCNWVRVEDKVNGFNVDKETKLRFVNFERFGRSSREVDEPFIHASQAKQVFYCSDVTRKHWNLVLESPVRSHHNLNAFEDPFVFSATASEAPPISETIGDEEYWDGDAQETCVAGDAQ
;
A
#
# COMPACT_ATOMS: atom_id res chain seq x y z
N MET A 1 -5.30 3.41 0.19
CA MET A 1 -6.48 4.28 0.13
C MET A 1 -6.05 5.72 0.34
N GLU A 2 -6.66 6.64 -0.37
CA GLU A 2 -6.48 8.09 -0.23
C GLU A 2 -7.82 8.71 0.21
N ALA A 3 -7.77 9.65 1.17
CA ALA A 3 -8.92 10.41 1.63
C ALA A 3 -8.52 11.85 1.95
N CYS A 4 -9.42 12.81 1.73
CA CYS A 4 -9.27 14.18 2.21
C CYS A 4 -10.29 14.44 3.31
N THR A 5 -9.89 15.19 4.34
CA THR A 5 -10.78 15.59 5.43
C THR A 5 -10.76 17.10 5.56
N SER A 6 -11.93 17.72 5.74
CA SER A 6 -12.03 19.12 6.14
C SER A 6 -12.46 19.21 7.61
N PHE A 7 -11.81 20.08 8.37
CA PHE A 7 -12.13 20.30 9.79
C PHE A 7 -13.04 21.53 9.96
N ARG A 8 -14.00 21.42 10.88
CA ARG A 8 -14.78 22.56 11.38
C ARG A 8 -14.66 22.63 12.88
N ALA A 9 -14.16 23.76 13.39
CA ALA A 9 -14.01 23.98 14.83
C ALA A 9 -15.36 23.99 15.58
N SER A 10 -16.46 24.33 14.90
CA SER A 10 -17.81 24.18 15.43
C SER A 10 -18.85 24.07 14.32
N SER A 11 -20.05 23.59 14.65
CA SER A 11 -21.21 23.57 13.72
C SER A 11 -21.65 24.97 13.25
N ARG A 12 -21.24 26.02 13.96
CA ARG A 12 -21.50 27.44 13.62
C ARG A 12 -20.39 28.05 12.78
N ASP A 13 -19.25 27.36 12.65
CA ASP A 13 -18.14 27.86 11.87
C ASP A 13 -18.39 27.56 10.39
N THR A 14 -18.69 28.61 9.63
CA THR A 14 -18.84 28.55 8.18
C THR A 14 -17.50 28.73 7.47
N ASN A 15 -16.43 29.09 8.19
CA ASN A 15 -15.08 28.99 7.65
C ASN A 15 -14.70 27.52 7.69
N LEU A 16 -15.00 26.81 6.60
CA LEU A 16 -14.20 25.66 6.24
C LEU A 16 -12.80 26.20 6.03
N VAL A 17 -11.96 26.10 7.07
CA VAL A 17 -10.52 26.17 6.83
C VAL A 17 -10.28 24.93 5.99
N ASP A 18 -10.14 25.16 4.69
CA ASP A 18 -9.85 24.17 3.66
C ASP A 18 -8.40 23.69 3.82
N ASP A 19 -8.06 23.28 5.05
CA ASP A 19 -6.86 22.50 5.30
C ASP A 19 -7.22 21.10 4.86
N ASP A 20 -7.15 20.88 3.55
CA ASP A 20 -7.36 19.60 2.89
C ASP A 20 -6.25 18.63 3.36
N THR A 21 -6.39 18.12 4.58
CA THR A 21 -5.45 17.14 5.11
C THR A 21 -5.67 15.84 4.35
N THR A 22 -4.70 15.51 3.49
CA THR A 22 -4.69 14.24 2.77
C THR A 22 -4.21 13.12 3.68
N HIS A 23 -4.91 12.01 3.65
CA HIS A 23 -4.64 10.81 4.42
C HIS A 23 -4.41 9.63 3.49
N TYR A 24 -3.36 8.85 3.76
CA TYR A 24 -3.12 7.56 3.11
C TYR A 24 -3.34 6.44 4.09
N GLY A 25 -4.10 5.42 3.71
CA GLY A 25 -4.48 4.35 4.64
C GLY A 25 -4.58 2.96 4.03
N ILE A 26 -4.51 1.97 4.93
CA ILE A 26 -4.72 0.55 4.62
C ILE A 26 -6.05 0.12 5.22
N VAL A 27 -6.93 -0.40 4.36
CA VAL A 27 -8.20 -1.00 4.77
C VAL A 27 -7.91 -2.23 5.62
N GLN A 28 -8.42 -2.22 6.84
CA GLN A 28 -8.38 -3.34 7.77
C GLN A 28 -9.63 -4.20 7.63
N GLN A 29 -10.80 -3.55 7.51
CA GLN A 29 -12.09 -4.23 7.41
C GLN A 29 -13.03 -3.45 6.49
N ILE A 30 -13.92 -4.17 5.83
CA ILE A 30 -15.04 -3.63 5.06
C ILE A 30 -16.31 -4.02 5.81
N LEU A 31 -17.11 -3.03 6.17
CA LEU A 31 -18.35 -3.20 6.90
C LEU A 31 -19.51 -2.80 5.98
N GLU A 32 -20.46 -3.70 5.80
CA GLU A 32 -21.73 -3.42 5.13
C GLU A 32 -22.80 -3.24 6.20
N LEU A 33 -23.38 -2.04 6.24
CA LEU A 33 -24.43 -1.68 7.18
C LEU A 33 -25.78 -1.75 6.47
N ASP A 34 -26.62 -2.70 6.88
CA ASP A 34 -27.97 -2.87 6.39
C ASP A 34 -28.96 -2.11 7.30
N TYR A 35 -29.54 -1.03 6.78
CA TYR A 35 -30.57 -0.24 7.46
C TYR A 35 -31.99 -0.69 7.11
N GLY A 36 -32.15 -1.80 6.37
CA GLY A 36 -33.42 -2.31 5.86
C GLY A 36 -33.87 -1.63 4.57
N ASP A 37 -33.89 -0.30 4.55
CA ASP A 37 -34.28 0.49 3.37
C ASP A 37 -33.12 0.70 2.38
N PHE A 38 -31.89 0.72 2.88
CA PHE A 38 -30.67 0.89 2.10
C PHE A 38 -29.47 0.27 2.81
N THR A 39 -28.42 -0.01 2.03
CA THR A 39 -27.15 -0.54 2.51
C THR A 39 -26.04 0.48 2.29
N GLU A 40 -25.18 0.69 3.28
CA GLU A 40 -24.00 1.55 3.18
C GLU A 40 -22.71 0.78 3.47
N VAL A 41 -21.63 1.12 2.77
CA VAL A 41 -20.32 0.47 2.95
C VAL A 41 -19.36 1.42 3.63
N LEU A 42 -18.83 0.98 4.78
CA LEU A 42 -17.78 1.66 5.53
C LEU A 42 -16.47 0.88 5.44
N PHE A 43 -15.37 1.61 5.38
CA PHE A 43 -14.03 1.06 5.52
C PHE A 43 -13.46 1.43 6.87
N ASN A 44 -13.01 0.42 7.61
CA ASN A 44 -12.14 0.61 8.77
C ASN A 44 -10.69 0.64 8.28
N CYS A 45 -10.00 1.75 8.49
CA CYS A 45 -8.71 2.04 7.92
C CYS A 45 -7.72 2.49 9.00
N ASN A 46 -6.47 2.04 8.87
CA ASN A 46 -5.37 2.70 9.55
C ASN A 46 -4.81 3.79 8.65
N TRP A 47 -4.62 4.99 9.20
CA TRP A 47 -4.24 6.17 8.44
C TRP A 47 -2.82 6.65 8.72
N VAL A 48 -2.24 7.34 7.75
CA VAL A 48 -1.03 8.14 7.83
C VAL A 48 -1.36 9.51 7.25
N ARG A 49 -1.17 10.56 8.07
CA ARG A 49 -1.41 11.95 7.66
C ARG A 49 -0.25 12.46 6.81
N VAL A 50 -0.54 13.14 5.70
CA VAL A 50 0.49 13.79 4.86
C VAL A 50 1.25 14.89 5.60
N GLU A 51 0.61 15.51 6.59
CA GLU A 51 1.22 16.53 7.46
C GLU A 51 2.29 15.97 8.39
N ASP A 52 2.29 14.66 8.68
CA ASP A 52 3.36 13.99 9.43
C ASP A 52 4.59 13.74 8.53
N LYS A 53 5.23 14.85 8.14
CA LYS A 53 6.45 14.89 7.33
C LYS A 53 7.68 14.34 8.05
N VAL A 54 7.60 14.14 9.36
CA VAL A 54 8.72 13.67 10.19
C VAL A 54 8.77 12.15 10.19
N ASN A 55 7.60 11.48 10.17
CA ASN A 55 7.56 10.04 10.42
C ASN A 55 6.66 9.20 9.50
N GLY A 56 5.71 9.80 8.78
CA GLY A 56 4.70 9.05 8.03
C GLY A 56 4.72 9.27 6.51
N PHE A 57 5.11 10.46 6.06
CA PHE A 57 5.01 10.84 4.65
C PHE A 57 6.29 11.52 4.14
N ASN A 58 6.74 11.14 2.94
CA ASN A 58 7.89 11.73 2.28
C ASN A 58 7.61 11.95 0.80
N VAL A 59 8.04 13.08 0.27
CA VAL A 59 8.05 13.35 -1.17
C VAL A 59 9.50 13.46 -1.61
N ASP A 60 9.87 12.64 -2.58
CA ASP A 60 11.22 12.73 -3.15
C ASP A 60 11.41 14.05 -3.89
N LYS A 61 12.55 14.70 -3.68
CA LYS A 61 12.81 16.04 -4.22
C LYS A 61 13.03 16.01 -5.72
N GLU A 62 13.64 14.94 -6.22
CA GLU A 62 14.03 14.77 -7.61
C GLU A 62 12.88 14.19 -8.44
N THR A 63 12.37 13.01 -8.05
CA THR A 63 11.34 12.30 -8.83
C THR A 63 9.92 12.78 -8.56
N LYS A 64 9.70 13.58 -7.52
CA LYS A 64 8.36 14.00 -7.02
C LYS A 64 7.44 12.85 -6.62
N LEU A 65 7.99 11.66 -6.45
CA LEU A 65 7.24 10.49 -6.00
C LEU A 65 6.86 10.62 -4.52
N ARG A 66 5.67 10.11 -4.18
CA ARG A 66 5.12 10.13 -2.82
C ARG A 66 5.36 8.78 -2.15
N PHE A 67 5.89 8.80 -0.93
CA PHE A 67 6.16 7.63 -0.13
C PHE A 67 5.47 7.72 1.23
N VAL A 68 4.93 6.60 1.69
CA VAL A 68 4.20 6.48 2.96
C VAL A 68 4.84 5.37 3.80
N ASN A 69 4.98 5.61 5.10
CA ASN A 69 5.46 4.63 6.06
C ASN A 69 4.30 4.10 6.92
N PHE A 70 4.00 2.80 6.82
CA PHE A 70 2.90 2.15 7.55
C PHE A 70 3.27 1.57 8.91
N GLU A 71 4.55 1.59 9.30
CA GLU A 71 4.95 1.13 10.64
C GLU A 71 4.40 2.07 11.72
N ARG A 72 4.20 3.34 11.37
CA ARG A 72 3.64 4.37 12.22
C ARG A 72 2.31 4.85 11.65
N PHE A 73 1.29 4.01 11.78
CA PHE A 73 -0.08 4.52 11.67
C PHE A 73 -0.26 5.65 12.68
N GLY A 74 -0.88 6.75 12.26
CA GLY A 74 -1.21 7.89 13.09
C GLY A 74 -2.07 7.43 14.28
N ARG A 75 -1.42 7.03 15.36
CA ARG A 75 -2.02 7.00 16.70
C ARG A 75 -1.36 8.12 17.46
N SER A 76 -1.59 9.35 16.98
CA SER A 76 -1.28 10.50 17.82
C SER A 76 -2.19 10.38 19.06
N SER A 77 -1.61 10.44 20.25
CA SER A 77 -2.32 10.21 21.51
C SER A 77 -3.32 11.33 21.86
N ARG A 78 -3.68 12.21 20.91
CA ARG A 78 -4.42 13.44 21.19
C ARG A 78 -5.76 13.60 20.52
N GLU A 79 -6.07 12.85 19.48
CA GLU A 79 -7.41 12.71 18.94
C GLU A 79 -7.36 11.34 18.25
N VAL A 80 -8.28 10.45 18.59
CA VAL A 80 -8.36 9.16 17.91
C VAL A 80 -8.71 9.50 16.46
N ASP A 81 -7.74 9.34 15.55
CA ASP A 81 -8.00 9.44 14.12
C ASP A 81 -9.22 8.57 13.82
N GLU A 82 -10.29 9.17 13.28
CA GLU A 82 -11.54 8.47 12.96
C GLU A 82 -11.21 7.32 12.00
N PRO A 83 -11.33 6.05 12.45
CA PRO A 83 -10.86 4.92 11.66
C PRO A 83 -11.85 4.57 10.54
N PHE A 84 -13.09 5.06 10.60
CA PHE A 84 -14.14 4.74 9.64
C PHE A 84 -14.29 5.82 8.58
N ILE A 85 -14.43 5.39 7.33
CA ILE A 85 -14.74 6.26 6.19
C ILE A 85 -15.81 5.61 5.30
N HIS A 86 -16.73 6.39 4.74
CA HIS A 86 -17.63 5.87 3.71
C HIS A 86 -16.85 5.50 2.46
N ALA A 87 -17.24 4.40 1.80
CA ALA A 87 -16.58 3.95 0.59
C ALA A 87 -16.59 5.02 -0.53
N SER A 88 -17.63 5.85 -0.59
CA SER A 88 -17.76 6.95 -1.56
C SER A 88 -16.79 8.11 -1.32
N GLN A 89 -16.25 8.24 -0.11
CA GLN A 89 -15.29 9.28 0.26
C GLN A 89 -13.84 8.82 0.07
N ALA A 90 -13.63 7.53 -0.23
CA ALA A 90 -12.33 6.93 -0.38
C ALA A 90 -11.92 6.79 -1.85
N LYS A 91 -10.70 7.23 -2.19
CA LYS A 91 -10.09 6.97 -3.49
C LYS A 91 -9.12 5.78 -3.41
N GLN A 92 -9.20 4.89 -4.41
CA GLN A 92 -8.27 3.77 -4.51
C GLN A 92 -6.88 4.27 -4.92
N VAL A 93 -5.87 3.79 -4.21
CA VAL A 93 -4.45 3.94 -4.53
C VAL A 93 -3.75 2.62 -4.22
N PHE A 94 -2.67 2.35 -4.93
CA PHE A 94 -1.84 1.17 -4.73
C PHE A 94 -0.53 1.56 -4.03
N TYR A 95 0.09 0.58 -3.39
CA TYR A 95 1.34 0.76 -2.68
C TYR A 95 2.37 -0.25 -3.18
N CYS A 96 3.58 0.23 -3.50
CA CYS A 96 4.71 -0.62 -3.86
C CYS A 96 5.81 -0.47 -2.81
N SER A 97 6.22 -1.56 -2.18
CA SER A 97 7.25 -1.51 -1.13
C SER A 97 8.61 -1.14 -1.72
N ASP A 98 9.29 -0.19 -1.08
CA ASP A 98 10.62 0.23 -1.48
C ASP A 98 11.67 -0.79 -1.00
N VAL A 99 12.42 -1.39 -1.93
CA VAL A 99 13.48 -2.36 -1.63
C VAL A 99 14.67 -1.72 -0.90
N THR A 100 14.86 -0.40 -1.05
CA THR A 100 15.97 0.34 -0.44
C THR A 100 15.62 0.87 0.94
N ARG A 101 14.34 1.16 1.20
CA ARG A 101 13.85 1.76 2.45
C ARG A 101 12.79 0.87 3.08
N LYS A 102 13.22 0.10 4.09
CA LYS A 102 12.33 -0.76 4.86
C LYS A 102 11.13 0.05 5.41
N HIS A 103 9.93 -0.51 5.29
CA HIS A 103 8.65 0.07 5.74
C HIS A 103 8.12 1.26 4.94
N TRP A 104 8.88 1.79 3.98
CA TRP A 104 8.40 2.82 3.06
C TRP A 104 7.76 2.20 1.83
N ASN A 105 6.66 2.80 1.40
CA ASN A 105 5.90 2.33 0.24
C ASN A 105 5.62 3.51 -0.69
N LEU A 106 5.95 3.34 -1.96
CA LEU A 106 5.59 4.24 -3.04
C LEU A 106 4.08 4.23 -3.23
N VAL A 107 3.47 5.42 -3.29
CA VAL A 107 2.05 5.58 -3.60
C VAL A 107 1.88 5.64 -5.11
N LEU A 108 1.03 4.76 -5.63
CA LEU A 108 0.63 4.71 -7.03
C LEU A 108 -0.83 5.13 -7.12
N GLU A 109 -1.10 6.21 -7.83
CA GLU A 109 -2.48 6.66 -8.05
C GLU A 109 -3.21 5.66 -8.95
N SER A 110 -4.43 5.27 -8.57
CA SER A 110 -5.24 4.42 -9.43
C SER A 110 -5.63 5.19 -10.68
N PRO A 111 -5.57 4.56 -11.86
CA PRO A 111 -6.23 5.09 -13.04
C PRO A 111 -7.70 5.36 -12.74
N VAL A 112 -8.19 6.52 -13.15
CA VAL A 112 -9.62 6.80 -13.12
C VAL A 112 -10.25 5.86 -14.14
N ARG A 113 -11.05 4.89 -13.68
CA ARG A 113 -11.90 4.09 -14.56
C ARG A 113 -13.00 5.01 -15.09
N SER A 114 -12.68 5.83 -16.08
CA SER A 114 -13.64 6.71 -16.72
C SER A 114 -14.55 5.85 -17.61
N HIS A 115 -15.80 5.72 -17.19
CA HIS A 115 -16.94 5.14 -17.92
C HIS A 115 -17.11 3.61 -17.96
N HIS A 116 -18.38 3.24 -17.77
CA HIS A 116 -18.95 1.88 -17.87
C HIS A 116 -18.90 1.27 -19.29
N ASN A 117 -18.10 1.81 -20.21
CA ASN A 117 -18.02 1.38 -21.62
C ASN A 117 -16.65 1.68 -22.27
N LEU A 118 -15.56 1.60 -21.51
CA LEU A 118 -14.24 1.46 -22.13
C LEU A 118 -13.79 0.00 -22.02
N ASN A 119 -13.57 -0.58 -23.19
CA ASN A 119 -13.24 -1.98 -23.41
C ASN A 119 -12.02 -2.36 -22.57
N ALA A 120 -11.98 -3.61 -22.10
CA ALA A 120 -10.99 -4.20 -21.19
C ALA A 120 -9.54 -4.27 -21.72
N PHE A 121 -9.14 -3.41 -22.66
CA PHE A 121 -7.86 -3.46 -23.37
C PHE A 121 -7.12 -2.13 -23.52
N GLU A 122 -7.61 -1.01 -22.98
CA GLU A 122 -6.79 0.20 -22.81
C GLU A 122 -6.48 0.39 -21.33
N ASP A 123 -5.39 -0.25 -20.91
CA ASP A 123 -4.78 -0.08 -19.61
C ASP A 123 -3.78 1.10 -19.67
N PRO A 124 -4.04 2.22 -18.97
CA PRO A 124 -3.11 3.35 -18.96
C PRO A 124 -1.80 3.04 -18.20
N PHE A 125 -1.66 1.87 -17.57
CA PHE A 125 -0.44 1.42 -16.89
C PHE A 125 -0.18 -0.09 -17.09
N VAL A 126 0.02 -0.54 -18.34
CA VAL A 126 0.54 -1.89 -18.58
C VAL A 126 2.01 -1.96 -18.12
N PHE A 127 2.26 -2.44 -16.90
CA PHE A 127 3.59 -2.95 -16.55
C PHE A 127 3.71 -4.38 -17.10
N SER A 128 4.07 -4.50 -18.38
CA SER A 128 4.31 -5.81 -19.00
C SER A 128 5.70 -6.30 -18.61
N ALA A 129 5.82 -6.93 -17.44
CA ALA A 129 6.88 -7.92 -17.26
C ALA A 129 6.42 -9.17 -18.02
N THR A 130 6.94 -9.38 -19.23
CA THR A 130 6.66 -10.59 -20.00
C THR A 130 7.29 -11.79 -19.28
N ALA A 131 6.48 -12.51 -18.49
CA ALA A 131 6.85 -13.77 -17.83
C ALA A 131 7.03 -14.94 -18.82
N SER A 132 7.37 -14.67 -20.07
CA SER A 132 7.46 -15.67 -21.14
C SER A 132 8.72 -16.53 -21.08
N GLU A 133 9.66 -16.27 -20.17
CA GLU A 133 10.90 -17.05 -20.06
C GLU A 133 11.01 -17.94 -18.82
N ALA A 134 10.02 -17.96 -17.93
CA ALA A 134 10.02 -18.91 -16.82
C ALA A 134 9.38 -20.24 -17.29
N PRO A 135 10.12 -21.37 -17.29
CA PRO A 135 9.52 -22.65 -17.65
C PRO A 135 8.44 -23.06 -16.62
N PRO A 136 7.35 -23.70 -17.06
CA PRO A 136 6.23 -24.05 -16.20
C PRO A 136 6.61 -25.14 -15.18
N ILE A 137 6.09 -24.99 -13.95
CA ILE A 137 6.43 -25.79 -12.75
C ILE A 137 5.63 -27.11 -12.69
N SER A 138 5.50 -27.82 -13.81
CA SER A 138 4.76 -29.09 -13.83
C SER A 138 5.43 -30.14 -14.71
N GLU A 139 6.58 -30.62 -14.26
CA GLU A 139 7.10 -31.96 -14.56
C GLU A 139 8.07 -32.33 -13.43
N THR A 140 7.50 -32.78 -12.31
CA THR A 140 8.22 -33.68 -11.41
C THR A 140 7.51 -35.01 -11.52
N ILE A 141 8.19 -36.02 -12.08
CA ILE A 141 8.22 -37.43 -11.68
C ILE A 141 9.06 -38.20 -12.72
N GLY A 142 10.13 -38.84 -12.22
CA GLY A 142 10.98 -39.83 -12.91
C GLY A 142 12.08 -39.20 -13.78
N ASP A 143 13.38 -39.48 -13.66
CA ASP A 143 14.05 -40.69 -13.19
C ASP A 143 15.44 -40.32 -12.61
N GLU A 144 15.85 -41.03 -11.57
CA GLU A 144 17.24 -41.40 -11.21
C GLU A 144 18.25 -41.34 -12.39
N GLU A 145 19.49 -40.85 -12.28
CA GLU A 145 20.59 -41.34 -11.45
C GLU A 145 21.87 -40.49 -11.73
N TYR A 146 22.85 -40.53 -10.82
CA TYR A 146 24.30 -40.40 -11.12
C TYR A 146 24.85 -38.97 -11.36
N TRP A 147 25.67 -38.38 -10.49
CA TRP A 147 27.03 -38.83 -10.18
C TRP A 147 27.52 -38.49 -8.77
N ASP A 148 28.29 -39.43 -8.25
CA ASP A 148 29.12 -39.45 -7.05
C ASP A 148 30.09 -38.27 -6.89
N GLY A 149 30.33 -37.93 -5.62
CA GLY A 149 31.39 -37.02 -5.18
C GLY A 149 31.44 -36.95 -3.66
N ASP A 150 31.67 -38.09 -3.01
CA ASP A 150 31.85 -38.26 -1.57
C ASP A 150 33.09 -37.52 -1.03
N ALA A 151 33.02 -37.22 0.28
CA ALA A 151 34.11 -36.94 1.22
C ALA A 151 34.83 -35.56 1.08
N GLN A 152 35.14 -34.79 2.12
CA GLN A 152 35.27 -35.10 3.55
C GLN A 152 35.43 -33.82 4.39
N GLU A 153 34.92 -33.87 5.62
CA GLU A 153 35.50 -33.40 6.90
C GLU A 153 36.37 -32.13 6.98
N THR A 154 35.89 -31.20 7.83
CA THR A 154 36.57 -30.50 8.94
C THR A 154 38.08 -30.24 8.87
N CYS A 155 38.51 -29.02 9.25
CA CYS A 155 39.45 -28.79 10.37
C CYS A 155 39.65 -27.30 10.68
N VAL A 156 40.08 -27.08 11.91
CA VAL A 156 40.25 -25.83 12.67
C VAL A 156 41.74 -25.44 12.71
N ALA A 157 42.01 -24.13 12.79
CA ALA A 157 43.20 -23.42 13.31
C ALA A 157 44.59 -23.48 12.63
N GLY A 158 45.26 -22.30 12.68
CA GLY A 158 46.71 -22.04 12.67
C GLY A 158 47.25 -21.49 11.34
N ASP A 159 48.12 -20.47 11.24
CA ASP A 159 48.88 -19.69 12.22
C ASP A 159 49.59 -18.48 11.57
N ALA A 160 50.00 -17.54 12.43
CA ALA A 160 51.19 -16.67 12.39
C ALA A 160 51.48 -15.67 11.24
N GLN A 161 51.52 -14.38 11.60
CA GLN A 161 52.77 -13.60 11.68
C GLN A 161 52.68 -12.54 12.78
#